data_AF-A0A848S0P8-F1
#
_entry.id   AF-A0A848S0P8-F1
#
_cell.length_a   1.000
_cell.length_b   1.000
_cell.length_c   1.000
_cell.angle_alpha   90.00
_cell.angle_beta   90.00
_cell.angle_gamma   90.00
#
_symmetry.space_group_name_H-M   'P 1'
#
loop_
_entity.id
_entity.type
_entity.pdbx_description
1 polymer ?
#
loop_
_entity_poly.entity_id
_entity_poly.type
_entity_poly.pdbx_seq_one_letter_code
_entity_poly.pdbx_strand_id
1 'polypeptide(L)'
;MLNKWLFTHIDNSALIVFRIIFGLLCFLESVGAIFTGWIKSTLIDPDFTFSFIGFEWLQPLPGSGMYYYYIIMGIFGLFIMVGYKYRWSMLSFTIMWAATYLMQKSSYNNHYYLLILLSGIMVFLPANAYASVDAKIRPEIKKISMPQWCSWVILLQLLIVYTYASLAKLYPDWLDATFIEQIMKGKKHYFLVGDLLQQKWLHYILVYGGILFDGLIVPLLLFKPTRKFAFIISIFFHLFNSFVFQVGIFPYLSLAFALFFFEPKIIQKIFLKKKPFYSLKEVIIPKLKTPLVCVISIYFIVQMILPIRHHFILDDVLWTEEGHRMSWRMMLRAKSGIATYRVENKNTDEIIYINLNDFLTKKQQQTASTKPDVIWQFAQHLKNKFEDNGQDVSVYLDCKISVNGRPYKTLINPETDLASVQWNAYKHSNWILPSKEE
;
A
#
# COMPACT_ATOMS: atom_id res chain seq x y z
N MET A 1 -31.83 0.28 -16.08
CA MET A 1 -30.65 0.88 -16.76
C MET A 1 -29.33 0.36 -16.21
N LEU A 2 -29.11 0.37 -14.89
CA LEU A 2 -27.86 -0.11 -14.26
C LEU A 2 -27.48 -1.56 -14.60
N ASN A 3 -28.42 -2.51 -14.51
CA ASN A 3 -28.16 -3.92 -14.87
C ASN A 3 -27.71 -4.07 -16.33
N LYS A 4 -28.36 -3.36 -17.25
CA LYS A 4 -28.00 -3.37 -18.67
C LYS A 4 -26.56 -2.90 -18.84
N TRP A 5 -26.16 -1.82 -18.17
CA TRP A 5 -24.81 -1.27 -18.26
C TRP A 5 -23.74 -2.17 -17.63
N LEU A 6 -23.95 -2.67 -16.39
CA LEU A 6 -22.98 -3.51 -15.68
C LEU A 6 -22.74 -4.86 -16.37
N PHE A 7 -23.81 -5.46 -16.90
CA PHE A 7 -23.81 -6.82 -17.44
C PHE A 7 -23.80 -6.87 -18.97
N THR A 8 -23.63 -5.73 -19.65
CA THR A 8 -23.26 -5.74 -21.07
C THR A 8 -21.87 -6.38 -21.19
N HIS A 9 -21.73 -7.35 -22.08
CA HIS A 9 -20.46 -7.97 -22.36
C HIS A 9 -19.61 -7.09 -23.29
N ILE A 10 -18.33 -7.01 -22.96
CA ILE A 10 -17.28 -6.34 -23.74
C ILE A 10 -16.16 -7.34 -24.04
N ASP A 11 -15.32 -7.03 -25.02
CA ASP A 11 -14.14 -7.85 -25.30
C ASP A 11 -13.19 -7.90 -24.09
N ASN A 12 -12.73 -9.09 -23.71
CA ASN A 12 -11.94 -9.30 -22.49
C ASN A 12 -10.44 -9.05 -22.64
N SER A 13 -9.94 -8.60 -23.80
CA SER A 13 -8.50 -8.49 -24.07
C SER A 13 -7.73 -7.67 -23.03
N ALA A 14 -8.29 -6.55 -22.55
CA ALA A 14 -7.67 -5.73 -21.50
C ALA A 14 -7.41 -6.52 -20.22
N LEU A 15 -8.40 -7.29 -19.74
CA LEU A 15 -8.27 -8.12 -18.54
C LEU A 15 -7.25 -9.25 -18.72
N ILE A 16 -7.23 -9.88 -19.89
CA ILE A 16 -6.31 -10.99 -20.18
C ILE A 16 -4.86 -10.50 -20.20
N VAL A 17 -4.60 -9.38 -20.89
CA VAL A 17 -3.26 -8.78 -20.93
C VAL A 17 -2.87 -8.26 -19.55
N PHE A 18 -3.81 -7.64 -18.83
CA PHE A 18 -3.59 -7.19 -17.46
C PHE A 18 -3.17 -8.35 -16.55
N ARG A 19 -3.84 -9.51 -16.61
CA ARG A 19 -3.45 -10.71 -15.85
C ARG A 19 -2.00 -11.13 -16.11
N ILE A 20 -1.56 -11.12 -17.36
CA ILE A 20 -0.18 -11.52 -17.72
C ILE A 20 0.81 -10.54 -17.07
N ILE A 21 0.61 -9.24 -17.25
CA ILE A 21 1.49 -8.22 -16.67
C ILE A 21 1.43 -8.25 -15.15
N PHE A 22 0.24 -8.35 -14.57
CA PHE A 22 0.02 -8.41 -13.13
C PHE A 22 0.72 -9.62 -12.50
N GLY A 23 0.57 -10.81 -13.08
CA GLY A 23 1.27 -12.01 -12.62
C GLY A 23 2.79 -11.89 -12.70
N LEU A 24 3.32 -11.28 -13.77
CA LEU A 24 4.75 -10.98 -13.89
C LEU A 24 5.21 -10.03 -12.78
N LEU A 25 4.46 -8.95 -12.51
CA LEU A 25 4.80 -8.00 -11.45
C LEU A 25 4.73 -8.65 -10.07
N CYS A 26 3.74 -9.50 -9.80
CA CYS A 26 3.65 -10.31 -8.58
C CYS A 26 4.87 -11.22 -8.39
N PHE A 27 5.32 -11.87 -9.47
CA PHE A 27 6.53 -12.70 -9.47
C PHE A 27 7.78 -11.86 -9.18
N LEU A 28 7.97 -10.76 -9.91
CA LEU A 28 9.12 -9.88 -9.77
C LEU A 28 9.20 -9.23 -8.39
N GLU A 29 8.08 -8.83 -7.80
CA GLU A 29 8.04 -8.28 -6.44
C GLU A 29 8.45 -9.33 -5.41
N SER A 30 7.94 -10.56 -5.56
CA SER A 30 8.21 -11.65 -4.62
C SER A 30 9.67 -12.10 -4.70
N VAL A 31 10.16 -12.38 -5.90
CA VAL A 31 11.54 -12.83 -6.11
C VAL A 31 12.53 -11.68 -5.91
N GLY A 32 12.18 -10.46 -6.31
CA GLY A 32 12.97 -9.26 -6.10
C GLY A 32 13.20 -8.95 -4.62
N ALA A 33 12.23 -9.22 -3.75
CA ALA A 33 12.39 -9.06 -2.29
C ALA A 33 13.48 -9.99 -1.70
N ILE A 34 13.75 -11.13 -2.35
CA ILE A 34 14.87 -12.03 -1.99
C ILE A 34 16.19 -11.38 -2.39
N PHE A 35 16.33 -11.01 -3.67
CA PHE A 35 17.60 -10.52 -4.22
C PHE A 35 18.00 -9.14 -3.71
N THR A 36 17.05 -8.30 -3.33
CA THR A 36 17.33 -6.99 -2.70
C THR A 36 17.73 -7.10 -1.24
N GLY A 37 17.65 -8.28 -0.61
CA GLY A 37 17.89 -8.47 0.82
C GLY A 37 16.76 -7.93 1.70
N TRP A 38 15.63 -7.54 1.12
CA TRP A 38 14.50 -6.98 1.85
C TRP A 38 13.91 -7.99 2.84
N ILE A 39 13.74 -9.26 2.42
CA ILE A 39 13.22 -10.32 3.29
C ILE A 39 14.13 -10.50 4.51
N LYS A 40 15.44 -10.58 4.27
CA LYS A 40 16.42 -10.76 5.34
C LYS A 40 16.30 -9.67 6.39
N SER A 41 16.45 -8.41 5.95
CA SER A 41 16.45 -7.24 6.82
C SER A 41 15.11 -6.94 7.52
N THR A 42 13.99 -7.44 6.98
CA THR A 42 12.64 -7.07 7.45
C THR A 42 11.93 -8.19 8.22
N LEU A 43 12.23 -9.45 7.91
CA LEU A 43 11.47 -10.61 8.38
C LEU A 43 12.34 -11.75 8.93
N ILE A 44 13.67 -11.70 8.79
CA ILE A 44 14.58 -12.74 9.31
C ILE A 44 15.51 -12.19 10.38
N ASP A 45 16.20 -11.08 10.09
CA ASP A 45 17.16 -10.46 11.01
C ASP A 45 16.50 -9.86 12.28
N PRO A 46 15.26 -9.31 12.26
CA PRO A 46 14.63 -8.81 13.47
C PRO A 46 14.30 -9.91 14.47
N ASP A 47 14.66 -9.72 15.74
CA ASP A 47 14.31 -10.63 16.84
C ASP A 47 12.79 -10.69 17.10
N PHE A 48 12.09 -9.58 16.81
CA PHE A 48 10.64 -9.53 16.81
C PHE A 48 10.13 -8.64 15.68
N THR A 49 8.86 -8.81 15.31
CA THR A 49 8.22 -7.97 14.30
C THR A 49 7.06 -7.16 14.87
N PHE A 50 6.87 -5.94 14.34
CA PHE A 50 5.70 -5.13 14.69
C PHE A 50 4.53 -5.55 13.83
N SER A 51 3.85 -6.64 14.19
CA SER A 51 2.65 -7.08 13.48
C SER A 51 1.51 -6.07 13.62
N PHE A 52 0.55 -6.08 12.70
CA PHE A 52 -0.67 -5.29 12.89
C PHE A 52 -1.36 -5.72 14.19
N ILE A 53 -1.81 -4.75 14.99
CA ILE A 53 -2.43 -5.01 16.29
C ILE A 53 -3.67 -5.89 16.10
N GLY A 54 -3.75 -7.01 16.82
CA GLY A 54 -4.73 -8.09 16.64
C GLY A 54 -4.25 -9.26 15.77
N PHE A 55 -3.04 -9.18 15.20
CA PHE A 55 -2.38 -10.22 14.41
C PHE A 55 -1.02 -10.62 15.01
N GLU A 56 -0.84 -10.49 16.31
CA GLU A 56 0.41 -10.82 17.02
C GLU A 56 0.78 -12.31 16.85
N TRP A 57 -0.20 -13.19 16.66
CA TRP A 57 -0.01 -14.61 16.37
C TRP A 57 0.62 -14.88 15.00
N LEU A 58 0.57 -13.91 14.08
CA LEU A 58 1.07 -14.04 12.72
C LEU A 58 2.52 -13.55 12.64
N GLN A 59 3.47 -14.43 12.98
CA GLN A 59 4.91 -14.15 12.94
C GLN A 59 5.58 -14.71 11.67
N PRO A 60 6.71 -14.11 11.23
CA PRO A 60 7.53 -14.68 10.17
C PRO A 60 7.97 -16.12 10.47
N LEU A 61 8.09 -16.93 9.43
CA LEU A 61 8.62 -18.29 9.56
C LEU A 61 10.11 -18.24 9.96
N PRO A 62 10.54 -19.08 10.91
CA PRO A 62 11.89 -19.01 11.47
C PRO A 62 12.99 -19.38 10.47
N GLY A 63 14.20 -18.89 10.72
CA GLY A 63 15.39 -19.17 9.90
C GLY A 63 15.18 -18.80 8.43
N SER A 64 15.43 -19.75 7.52
CA SER A 64 15.23 -19.55 6.08
C SER A 64 13.78 -19.70 5.62
N GLY A 65 12.82 -19.91 6.54
CA GLY A 65 11.41 -20.15 6.24
C GLY A 65 10.79 -19.09 5.33
N MET A 66 11.10 -17.81 5.58
CA MET A 66 10.56 -16.71 4.77
C MET A 66 11.12 -16.67 3.34
N TYR A 67 12.30 -17.21 3.06
CA TYR A 67 12.77 -17.35 1.68
C TYR A 67 11.92 -18.37 0.91
N TYR A 68 11.66 -19.53 1.50
CA TYR A 68 10.79 -20.54 0.88
C TYR A 68 9.37 -20.01 0.68
N TYR A 69 8.86 -19.27 1.65
CA TYR A 69 7.57 -18.59 1.55
C TYR A 69 7.48 -17.70 0.32
N TYR A 70 8.48 -16.83 0.11
CA TYR A 70 8.53 -15.91 -1.01
C TYR A 70 8.81 -16.59 -2.36
N ILE A 71 9.57 -17.69 -2.38
CA ILE A 71 9.74 -18.52 -3.59
C ILE A 71 8.39 -19.11 -4.01
N ILE A 72 7.64 -19.72 -3.07
CA ILE A 72 6.31 -20.28 -3.33
C ILE A 72 5.34 -19.18 -3.79
N MET A 73 5.35 -18.01 -3.13
CA MET A 73 4.55 -16.86 -3.52
C MET A 73 4.89 -16.39 -4.94
N GLY A 74 6.18 -16.35 -5.31
CA GLY A 74 6.64 -16.06 -6.66
C GLY A 74 6.14 -17.07 -7.69
N ILE A 75 6.16 -18.38 -7.38
CA ILE A 75 5.60 -19.43 -8.24
C ILE A 75 4.11 -19.18 -8.49
N PHE A 76 3.34 -18.78 -7.46
CA PHE A 76 1.94 -18.38 -7.68
C PHE A 76 1.83 -17.16 -8.60
N GLY A 77 2.74 -16.18 -8.53
CA GLY A 77 2.86 -15.09 -9.51
C GLY A 77 2.99 -15.59 -10.96
N LEU A 78 3.85 -16.58 -11.20
CA LEU A 78 3.98 -17.21 -12.52
C LEU A 78 2.71 -17.97 -12.94
N PHE A 79 2.06 -18.69 -12.02
CA PHE A 79 0.79 -19.36 -12.30
C PHE A 79 -0.32 -18.37 -12.65
N ILE A 80 -0.36 -17.21 -11.98
CA ILE A 80 -1.23 -16.09 -12.34
C ILE A 80 -0.89 -15.60 -13.75
N MET A 81 0.40 -15.39 -14.07
CA MET A 81 0.89 -14.90 -15.36
C MET A 81 0.58 -15.83 -16.53
N VAL A 82 0.55 -17.15 -16.33
CA VAL A 82 0.15 -18.12 -17.39
C VAL A 82 -1.31 -18.56 -17.29
N GLY A 83 -2.00 -18.19 -16.21
CA GLY A 83 -3.40 -18.53 -15.96
C GLY A 83 -3.60 -20.03 -15.73
N TYR A 84 -2.72 -20.63 -14.93
CA TYR A 84 -2.81 -22.02 -14.47
C TYR A 84 -3.43 -22.07 -13.08
N LYS A 85 -4.48 -22.88 -12.90
CA LYS A 85 -5.30 -22.91 -11.67
C LYS A 85 -5.60 -21.50 -11.16
N TYR A 86 -5.96 -20.61 -12.07
CA TYR A 86 -5.85 -19.16 -11.89
C TYR A 86 -6.53 -18.66 -10.61
N ARG A 87 -7.76 -19.10 -10.33
CA ARG A 87 -8.50 -18.66 -9.12
C ARG A 87 -7.80 -19.09 -7.83
N TRP A 88 -7.26 -20.32 -7.80
CA TRP A 88 -6.49 -20.82 -6.68
C TRP A 88 -5.18 -20.05 -6.54
N SER A 89 -4.44 -19.85 -7.64
CA SER A 89 -3.18 -19.09 -7.61
C SER A 89 -3.39 -17.64 -7.17
N MET A 90 -4.43 -16.97 -7.64
CA MET A 90 -4.80 -15.63 -7.16
C MET A 90 -5.15 -15.62 -5.68
N LEU A 91 -5.95 -16.59 -5.21
CA LEU A 91 -6.35 -16.66 -3.80
C LEU A 91 -5.14 -16.94 -2.90
N SER A 92 -4.30 -17.91 -3.26
CA SER A 92 -3.06 -18.22 -2.55
C SER A 92 -2.12 -17.03 -2.50
N PHE A 93 -1.87 -16.36 -3.63
CA PHE A 93 -1.05 -15.15 -3.66
C PHE A 93 -1.63 -14.04 -2.77
N THR A 94 -2.95 -13.83 -2.83
CA THR A 94 -3.63 -12.81 -2.01
C THR A 94 -3.45 -13.07 -0.52
N ILE A 95 -3.68 -14.32 -0.08
CA ILE A 95 -3.53 -14.71 1.33
C ILE A 95 -2.07 -14.55 1.76
N MET A 96 -1.11 -15.00 0.93
CA MET A 96 0.30 -14.95 1.29
C MET A 96 0.82 -13.51 1.38
N TRP A 97 0.45 -12.68 0.42
CA TRP A 97 0.82 -11.27 0.40
C TRP A 97 0.17 -10.50 1.55
N ALA A 98 -1.12 -10.76 1.83
CA ALA A 98 -1.83 -10.17 2.96
C ALA A 98 -1.20 -10.58 4.31
N ALA A 99 -0.83 -11.85 4.46
CA ALA A 99 -0.17 -12.33 5.66
C ALA A 99 1.17 -11.62 5.87
N THR A 100 2.01 -11.52 4.83
CA THR A 100 3.28 -10.80 4.95
C THR A 100 3.09 -9.32 5.30
N TYR A 101 2.11 -8.67 4.68
CA TYR A 101 1.75 -7.30 5.01
C TYR A 101 1.33 -7.13 6.48
N LEU A 102 0.59 -8.11 7.04
CA LEU A 102 0.13 -8.10 8.42
C LEU A 102 1.24 -8.46 9.44
N MET A 103 2.23 -9.26 9.05
CA MET A 103 3.37 -9.65 9.91
C MET A 103 4.23 -8.46 10.34
N GLN A 104 4.39 -7.42 9.49
CA GLN A 104 5.38 -6.36 9.75
C GLN A 104 4.93 -4.97 9.27
N LYS A 105 4.31 -4.20 10.16
CA LYS A 105 3.80 -2.85 9.90
C LYS A 105 4.88 -1.77 9.80
N SER A 106 6.11 -2.04 10.25
CA SER A 106 7.25 -1.10 10.10
C SER A 106 7.60 -0.85 8.62
N SER A 107 7.26 -1.80 7.74
CA SER A 107 7.42 -1.71 6.29
C SER A 107 6.12 -1.35 5.55
N TYR A 108 5.12 -0.80 6.23
CA TYR A 108 3.85 -0.41 5.62
C TYR A 108 4.04 0.47 4.38
N ASN A 109 3.30 0.13 3.31
CA ASN A 109 3.17 0.96 2.12
C ASN A 109 1.76 0.86 1.52
N ASN A 110 1.24 1.98 1.02
CA ASN A 110 -0.08 2.01 0.37
C ASN A 110 -0.11 1.16 -0.91
N HIS A 111 1.00 1.03 -1.64
CA HIS A 111 0.99 0.18 -2.84
C HIS A 111 0.95 -1.32 -2.50
N TYR A 112 1.51 -1.74 -1.35
CA TYR A 112 1.33 -3.11 -0.86
C TYR A 112 -0.12 -3.38 -0.46
N TYR A 113 -0.77 -2.40 0.18
CA TYR A 113 -2.21 -2.48 0.46
C TYR A 113 -3.03 -2.57 -0.83
N LEU A 114 -2.74 -1.74 -1.84
CA LEU A 114 -3.38 -1.83 -3.14
C LEU A 114 -3.19 -3.20 -3.81
N LEU A 115 -2.00 -3.81 -3.68
CA LEU A 115 -1.74 -5.13 -4.24
C LEU A 115 -2.60 -6.21 -3.58
N ILE A 116 -2.85 -6.14 -2.26
CA ILE A 116 -3.80 -7.03 -1.58
C ILE A 116 -5.19 -6.88 -2.19
N LEU A 117 -5.68 -5.64 -2.32
CA LEU A 117 -7.01 -5.36 -2.84
C LEU A 117 -7.20 -5.86 -4.27
N LEU A 118 -6.25 -5.57 -5.15
CA LEU A 118 -6.29 -5.99 -6.55
C LEU A 118 -6.19 -7.51 -6.68
N SER A 119 -5.34 -8.15 -5.87
CA SER A 119 -5.23 -9.61 -5.87
C SER A 119 -6.56 -10.24 -5.45
N GLY A 120 -7.19 -9.71 -4.40
CA GLY A 120 -8.53 -10.13 -3.95
C GLY A 120 -9.61 -9.91 -5.01
N ILE A 121 -9.64 -8.75 -5.69
CA ILE A 121 -10.56 -8.48 -6.81
C ILE A 121 -10.35 -9.50 -7.93
N MET A 122 -9.10 -9.74 -8.32
CA MET A 122 -8.72 -10.61 -9.45
C MET A 122 -9.17 -12.05 -9.25
N VAL A 123 -9.28 -12.56 -8.01
CA VAL A 123 -9.87 -13.89 -7.71
C VAL A 123 -11.23 -14.07 -8.39
N PHE A 124 -12.05 -13.01 -8.42
CA PHE A 124 -13.42 -13.05 -8.94
C PHE A 124 -13.51 -12.73 -10.44
N LEU A 125 -12.46 -12.16 -11.04
CA LEU A 125 -12.47 -11.80 -12.46
C LEU A 125 -12.19 -13.02 -13.35
N PRO A 126 -12.86 -13.17 -14.51
CA PRO A 126 -12.66 -14.31 -15.41
C PRO A 126 -11.40 -14.15 -16.29
N ALA A 127 -10.26 -13.77 -15.70
CA ALA A 127 -9.04 -13.44 -16.44
C ALA A 127 -8.32 -14.67 -17.02
N ASN A 128 -8.73 -15.88 -16.62
CA ASN A 128 -8.27 -17.14 -17.19
C ASN A 128 -9.11 -17.63 -18.36
N ALA A 129 -10.14 -16.89 -18.80
CA ALA A 129 -11.00 -17.33 -19.89
C ALA A 129 -10.34 -17.31 -21.28
N TYR A 130 -9.16 -16.73 -21.44
CA TYR A 130 -8.44 -16.72 -22.71
C TYR A 130 -6.93 -16.60 -22.50
N ALA A 131 -6.13 -17.07 -23.47
CA ALA A 131 -4.66 -17.06 -23.45
C ALA A 131 -4.10 -17.51 -22.10
N SER A 132 -4.63 -18.62 -21.59
CA SER A 132 -4.30 -19.21 -20.29
C SER A 132 -4.12 -20.72 -20.43
N VAL A 133 -3.36 -21.31 -19.52
CA VAL A 133 -3.26 -22.77 -19.40
C VAL A 133 -4.62 -23.37 -19.05
N ASP A 134 -5.38 -22.73 -18.16
CA ASP A 134 -6.73 -23.18 -17.78
C ASP A 134 -7.66 -23.33 -18.99
N ALA A 135 -7.72 -22.35 -19.90
CA ALA A 135 -8.60 -22.40 -21.08
C ALA A 135 -8.08 -23.35 -22.17
N LYS A 136 -6.80 -23.74 -22.11
CA LYS A 136 -6.23 -24.78 -22.97
C LYS A 136 -6.61 -26.17 -22.46
N ILE A 137 -6.54 -26.39 -21.15
CA ILE A 137 -6.91 -27.67 -20.52
C ILE A 137 -8.43 -27.85 -20.49
N ARG A 138 -9.18 -26.76 -20.28
CA ARG A 138 -10.65 -26.72 -20.17
C ARG A 138 -11.24 -25.77 -21.21
N PRO A 139 -11.49 -26.23 -22.45
CA PRO A 139 -12.02 -25.40 -23.51
C PRO A 139 -13.39 -24.76 -23.18
N GLU A 140 -14.17 -25.33 -22.27
CA GLU A 140 -15.50 -24.85 -21.86
C GLU A 140 -15.47 -23.49 -21.14
N ILE A 141 -14.36 -23.15 -20.49
CA ILE A 141 -14.22 -21.82 -19.85
C ILE A 141 -13.79 -20.75 -20.85
N LYS A 142 -13.41 -21.14 -22.08
CA LYS A 142 -12.84 -20.23 -23.06
C LYS A 142 -13.89 -19.21 -23.50
N LYS A 143 -13.64 -17.94 -23.21
CA LYS A 143 -14.50 -16.82 -23.61
C LYS A 143 -13.67 -15.68 -24.14
N ILE A 144 -14.22 -14.98 -25.13
CA ILE A 144 -13.61 -13.78 -25.72
C ILE A 144 -14.24 -12.48 -25.21
N SER A 145 -15.23 -12.60 -24.33
CA SER A 145 -15.95 -11.50 -23.70
C SER A 145 -16.00 -11.64 -22.18
N MET A 146 -16.27 -10.52 -21.50
CA MET A 146 -16.49 -10.41 -20.07
C MET A 146 -17.57 -9.35 -19.79
N PRO A 147 -18.31 -9.41 -18.69
CA PRO A 147 -19.23 -8.34 -18.33
C PRO A 147 -18.46 -7.04 -18.00
N GLN A 148 -19.01 -5.90 -18.37
CA GLN A 148 -18.35 -4.59 -18.28
C GLN A 148 -17.95 -4.22 -16.85
N TRP A 149 -18.68 -4.68 -15.83
CA TRP A 149 -18.34 -4.43 -14.43
C TRP A 149 -16.92 -4.90 -14.05
N CYS A 150 -16.38 -5.94 -14.72
CA CYS A 150 -15.01 -6.42 -14.49
C CYS A 150 -13.95 -5.35 -14.80
N SER A 151 -14.21 -4.49 -15.78
CA SER A 151 -13.33 -3.34 -16.07
C SER A 151 -13.56 -2.23 -15.06
N TRP A 152 -14.83 -1.93 -14.76
CA TRP A 152 -15.18 -0.80 -13.89
C TRP A 152 -14.74 -0.98 -12.44
N VAL A 153 -14.73 -2.20 -11.90
CA VAL A 153 -14.21 -2.41 -10.54
C VAL A 153 -12.74 -1.99 -10.42
N ILE A 154 -11.92 -2.24 -11.43
CA ILE A 154 -10.51 -1.82 -11.47
C ILE A 154 -10.42 -0.30 -11.63
N LEU A 155 -11.18 0.27 -12.55
CA LEU A 155 -11.20 1.72 -12.81
C LEU A 155 -11.67 2.53 -11.59
N LEU A 156 -12.71 2.06 -10.89
CA LEU A 156 -13.23 2.69 -9.68
C LEU A 156 -12.24 2.59 -8.52
N GLN A 157 -11.58 1.43 -8.34
CA GLN A 157 -10.53 1.30 -7.33
C GLN A 157 -9.39 2.29 -7.60
N LEU A 158 -8.99 2.43 -8.87
CA LEU A 158 -7.95 3.36 -9.28
C LEU A 158 -8.37 4.82 -9.07
N LEU A 159 -9.62 5.17 -9.41
CA LEU A 159 -10.19 6.49 -9.17
C LEU A 159 -10.13 6.87 -7.69
N ILE A 160 -10.50 5.96 -6.79
CA ILE A 160 -10.46 6.18 -5.33
C ILE A 160 -9.03 6.47 -4.87
N VAL A 161 -8.08 5.62 -5.25
CA VAL A 161 -6.66 5.75 -4.84
C VAL A 161 -6.11 7.11 -5.28
N TYR A 162 -6.28 7.47 -6.54
CA TYR A 162 -5.76 8.72 -7.10
C TYR A 162 -6.46 9.96 -6.54
N THR A 163 -7.78 9.90 -6.35
CA THR A 163 -8.54 11.01 -5.75
C THR A 163 -8.02 11.31 -4.35
N TYR A 164 -7.89 10.29 -3.50
CA TYR A 164 -7.36 10.49 -2.14
C TYR A 164 -5.88 10.86 -2.14
N ALA A 165 -5.08 10.33 -3.06
CA ALA A 165 -3.67 10.73 -3.20
C ALA A 165 -3.53 12.23 -3.54
N SER A 166 -4.42 12.77 -4.37
CA SER A 166 -4.50 14.21 -4.68
C SER A 166 -4.98 15.02 -3.48
N LEU A 167 -6.10 14.63 -2.85
CA LEU A 167 -6.67 15.37 -1.73
C LEU A 167 -5.71 15.44 -0.54
N ALA A 168 -4.99 14.36 -0.26
CA ALA A 168 -4.07 14.31 0.86
C ALA A 168 -2.83 15.20 0.68
N LYS A 169 -2.57 15.69 -0.54
CA LYS A 169 -1.51 16.68 -0.86
C LYS A 169 -1.98 18.12 -0.67
N LEU A 170 -3.27 18.37 -0.40
CA LEU A 170 -3.80 19.70 -0.15
C LEU A 170 -3.58 20.11 1.32
N TYR A 171 -2.31 20.30 1.70
CA TYR A 171 -1.93 20.76 3.04
C TYR A 171 -0.70 21.69 2.97
N PRO A 172 -0.48 22.55 3.99
CA PRO A 172 0.49 23.65 3.91
C PRO A 172 1.90 23.25 3.44
N ASP A 173 2.56 22.28 4.09
CA ASP A 173 3.97 21.96 3.77
C ASP A 173 4.14 21.26 2.40
N TRP A 174 3.05 20.77 1.80
CA TRP A 174 3.08 20.33 0.41
C TRP A 174 2.96 21.52 -0.53
N LEU A 175 2.00 22.42 -0.28
CA LEU A 175 1.70 23.55 -1.16
C LEU A 175 2.82 24.59 -1.22
N ASP A 176 3.54 24.81 -0.11
CA ASP A 176 4.71 25.70 -0.07
C ASP A 176 6.02 25.02 -0.52
N ALA A 177 5.95 23.75 -0.92
CA ALA A 177 7.03 22.89 -1.34
C ALA A 177 8.04 22.47 -0.24
N THR A 178 7.81 22.76 1.04
CA THR A 178 8.71 22.40 2.15
C THR A 178 8.99 20.89 2.18
N PHE A 179 7.95 20.06 2.10
CA PHE A 179 8.11 18.61 2.08
C PHE A 179 8.87 18.15 0.83
N ILE A 180 8.55 18.69 -0.36
CA ILE A 180 9.20 18.32 -1.61
C ILE A 180 10.69 18.69 -1.58
N GLU A 181 11.04 19.88 -1.11
CA GLU A 181 12.43 20.30 -0.95
C GLU A 181 13.18 19.31 -0.04
N GLN A 182 12.58 18.92 1.08
CA GLN A 182 13.20 17.98 2.02
C GLN A 182 13.48 16.61 1.39
N ILE A 183 12.54 16.04 0.62
CA ILE A 183 12.78 14.74 -0.02
C ILE A 183 13.81 14.85 -1.16
N MET A 184 13.83 15.98 -1.88
CA MET A 184 14.76 16.23 -2.99
C MET A 184 16.19 16.43 -2.52
N LYS A 185 16.42 16.98 -1.32
CA LYS A 185 17.76 17.10 -0.70
C LYS A 185 18.48 15.76 -0.64
N GLY A 186 17.78 14.69 -0.29
CA GLY A 186 18.33 13.33 -0.26
C GLY A 186 18.67 12.75 -1.65
N LYS A 187 18.34 13.46 -2.73
CA LYS A 187 18.54 13.05 -4.13
C LYS A 187 19.58 13.92 -4.86
N LYS A 188 20.29 14.81 -4.15
CA LYS A 188 21.28 15.74 -4.72
C LYS A 188 22.37 15.05 -5.54
N HIS A 189 22.76 13.84 -5.17
CA HIS A 189 23.83 13.10 -5.85
C HIS A 189 23.32 12.12 -6.92
N TYR A 190 22.08 12.28 -7.38
CA TYR A 190 21.55 11.45 -8.48
C TYR A 190 22.25 11.81 -9.78
N PHE A 191 22.67 10.77 -10.51
CA PHE A 191 23.29 10.94 -11.81
C PHE A 191 22.39 11.73 -12.77
N LEU A 192 22.95 12.76 -13.42
CA LEU A 192 22.33 13.69 -14.39
C LEU A 192 21.26 14.65 -13.85
N VAL A 193 20.44 14.24 -12.89
CA VAL A 193 19.28 15.04 -12.45
C VAL A 193 19.45 15.66 -11.07
N GLY A 194 20.49 15.30 -10.31
CA GLY A 194 20.68 15.71 -8.92
C GLY A 194 20.56 17.22 -8.69
N ASP A 195 21.28 18.02 -9.47
CA ASP A 195 21.26 19.49 -9.40
C ASP A 195 19.94 20.10 -9.86
N LEU A 196 19.33 19.50 -10.89
CA LEU A 196 18.01 19.90 -11.40
C LEU A 196 16.94 19.68 -10.33
N LEU A 197 16.98 18.54 -9.62
CA LEU A 197 16.10 18.22 -8.50
C LEU A 197 16.23 19.18 -7.31
N GLN A 198 17.28 20.00 -7.23
CA GLN A 198 17.41 21.01 -6.16
C GLN A 198 16.78 22.36 -6.51
N GLN A 199 16.32 22.56 -7.75
CA GLN A 199 15.80 23.84 -8.18
C GLN A 199 14.39 24.10 -7.64
N LYS A 200 14.19 25.26 -6.98
CA LYS A 200 12.89 25.62 -6.37
C LYS A 200 11.73 25.66 -7.36
N TRP A 201 11.96 26.15 -8.59
CA TRP A 201 10.92 26.16 -9.63
C TRP A 201 10.45 24.74 -9.97
N LEU A 202 11.36 23.75 -9.95
CA LEU A 202 11.01 22.35 -10.19
C LEU A 202 10.22 21.78 -9.01
N HIS A 203 10.55 22.16 -7.77
CA HIS A 203 9.77 21.74 -6.60
C HIS A 203 8.30 22.15 -6.73
N TYR A 204 8.00 23.37 -7.14
CA TYR A 204 6.61 23.79 -7.39
C TYR A 204 5.95 23.04 -8.54
N ILE A 205 6.69 22.70 -9.61
CA ILE A 205 6.17 21.82 -10.66
C ILE A 205 5.82 20.43 -10.11
N LEU A 206 6.64 19.87 -9.21
CA LEU A 206 6.34 18.58 -8.58
C LEU A 206 5.14 18.67 -7.62
N VAL A 207 5.01 19.78 -6.87
CA VAL A 207 3.89 20.05 -5.98
C VAL A 207 2.57 20.07 -6.75
N TYR A 208 2.43 20.99 -7.71
CA TYR A 208 1.19 21.18 -8.44
C TYR A 208 0.97 20.10 -9.50
N GLY A 209 2.05 19.65 -10.14
CA GLY A 209 2.02 18.53 -11.09
C GLY A 209 1.57 17.24 -10.40
N GLY A 210 2.04 16.95 -9.18
CA GLY A 210 1.59 15.80 -8.40
C GLY A 210 0.10 15.87 -8.04
N ILE A 211 -0.38 17.03 -7.60
CA ILE A 211 -1.81 17.25 -7.30
C ILE A 211 -2.67 17.09 -8.57
N LEU A 212 -2.32 17.80 -9.64
CA LEU A 212 -3.10 17.78 -10.89
C LEU A 212 -3.06 16.41 -11.55
N PHE A 213 -1.91 15.74 -11.55
CA PHE A 213 -1.80 14.39 -12.09
C PHE A 213 -2.71 13.44 -11.31
N ASP A 214 -2.56 13.35 -9.98
CA ASP A 214 -3.36 12.44 -9.18
C ASP A 214 -4.86 12.76 -9.29
N GLY A 215 -5.25 14.04 -9.26
CA GLY A 215 -6.66 14.44 -9.30
C GLY A 215 -7.33 14.26 -10.67
N LEU A 216 -6.58 14.39 -11.77
CA LEU A 216 -7.16 14.45 -13.12
C LEU A 216 -6.82 13.23 -14.00
N ILE A 217 -5.83 12.41 -13.66
CA ILE A 217 -5.35 11.40 -14.60
C ILE A 217 -6.43 10.38 -14.98
N VAL A 218 -7.25 9.94 -14.01
CA VAL A 218 -8.32 8.99 -14.27
C VAL A 218 -9.43 9.61 -15.15
N PRO A 219 -10.00 10.80 -14.82
CA PRO A 219 -10.91 11.51 -15.71
C PRO A 219 -10.35 11.74 -17.13
N LEU A 220 -9.10 12.17 -17.24
CA LEU A 220 -8.45 12.46 -18.53
C LEU A 220 -8.20 11.20 -19.36
N LEU A 221 -7.96 10.04 -18.74
CA LEU A 221 -7.87 8.76 -19.45
C LEU A 221 -9.25 8.23 -19.88
N LEU A 222 -10.30 8.48 -19.08
CA LEU A 222 -11.68 8.13 -19.44
C LEU A 222 -12.18 8.97 -20.62
N PHE A 223 -11.88 10.27 -20.63
CA PHE A 223 -12.29 11.18 -21.69
C PHE A 223 -11.49 10.94 -22.98
N LYS A 224 -12.19 10.47 -24.02
CA LYS A 224 -11.57 10.01 -25.28
C LYS A 224 -10.60 11.03 -25.93
N PRO A 225 -10.91 12.34 -26.00
CA PRO A 225 -10.01 13.32 -26.64
C PRO A 225 -8.68 13.50 -25.91
N THR A 226 -8.65 13.39 -24.58
CA THR A 226 -7.44 13.61 -23.77
C THR A 226 -6.62 12.35 -23.54
N ARG A 227 -7.21 11.16 -23.74
CA ARG A 227 -6.62 9.87 -23.35
C ARG A 227 -5.20 9.62 -23.81
N LYS A 228 -4.87 9.90 -25.07
CA LYS A 228 -3.51 9.65 -25.61
C LYS A 228 -2.48 10.54 -24.93
N PHE A 229 -2.82 11.81 -24.74
CA PHE A 229 -1.96 12.78 -24.07
C PHE A 229 -1.79 12.42 -22.58
N ALA A 230 -2.89 12.10 -21.90
CA ALA A 230 -2.89 11.63 -20.53
C ALA A 230 -2.01 10.37 -20.34
N PHE A 231 -2.08 9.42 -21.27
CA PHE A 231 -1.24 8.22 -21.24
C PHE A 231 0.27 8.53 -21.38
N ILE A 232 0.64 9.46 -22.27
CA ILE A 232 2.04 9.90 -22.41
C ILE A 232 2.53 10.56 -21.11
N ILE A 233 1.70 11.41 -20.50
CA ILE A 233 2.01 12.01 -19.20
C ILE A 233 2.15 10.92 -18.12
N SER A 234 1.28 9.90 -18.10
CA SER A 234 1.40 8.78 -17.17
C SER A 234 2.73 8.06 -17.30
N ILE A 235 3.22 7.83 -18.53
CA ILE A 235 4.53 7.21 -18.74
C ILE A 235 5.62 8.06 -18.08
N PHE A 236 5.66 9.36 -18.37
CA PHE A 236 6.66 10.25 -17.79
C PHE A 236 6.57 10.28 -16.26
N PHE A 237 5.38 10.49 -15.70
CA PHE A 237 5.16 10.56 -14.25
C PHE A 237 5.55 9.28 -13.53
N HIS A 238 5.16 8.12 -14.05
CA HIS A 238 5.49 6.84 -13.43
C HIS A 238 6.97 6.49 -13.56
N LEU A 239 7.60 6.75 -14.71
CA LEU A 239 9.05 6.54 -14.85
C LEU A 239 9.84 7.50 -13.95
N PHE A 240 9.42 8.75 -13.83
CA PHE A 240 9.99 9.70 -12.86
C PHE A 240 9.88 9.15 -11.43
N ASN A 241 8.69 8.68 -11.02
CA ASN A 241 8.51 8.09 -9.70
C ASN A 241 9.33 6.81 -9.49
N SER A 242 9.50 5.98 -10.53
CA SER A 242 10.33 4.78 -10.44
C SER A 242 11.80 5.14 -10.27
N PHE A 243 12.31 6.13 -11.02
CA PHE A 243 13.71 6.51 -10.99
C PHE A 243 14.07 7.34 -9.74
N VAL A 244 13.27 8.36 -9.42
CA VAL A 244 13.55 9.32 -8.35
C VAL A 244 13.09 8.80 -6.98
N PHE A 245 11.87 8.26 -6.90
CA PHE A 245 11.27 7.84 -5.63
C PHE A 245 11.36 6.34 -5.35
N GLN A 246 11.70 5.51 -6.35
CA GLN A 246 11.95 4.07 -6.19
C GLN A 246 10.78 3.34 -5.48
N VAL A 247 9.55 3.65 -5.86
CA VAL A 247 8.31 3.15 -5.22
C VAL A 247 7.92 1.71 -5.61
N GLY A 248 8.90 0.83 -5.82
CA GLY A 248 8.71 -0.60 -6.14
C GLY A 248 8.00 -0.84 -7.49
N ILE A 249 7.17 -1.89 -7.57
CA ILE A 249 6.42 -2.24 -8.80
C ILE A 249 5.29 -1.28 -9.16
N PHE A 250 4.91 -0.37 -8.25
CA PHE A 250 3.73 0.49 -8.42
C PHE A 250 3.70 1.29 -9.74
N PRO A 251 4.79 1.89 -10.24
CA PRO A 251 4.78 2.63 -11.50
C PRO A 251 4.41 1.74 -12.69
N TYR A 252 4.94 0.52 -12.73
CA TYR A 252 4.67 -0.44 -13.80
C TYR A 252 3.25 -1.00 -13.71
N LEU A 253 2.77 -1.26 -12.49
CA LEU A 253 1.37 -1.65 -12.24
C LEU A 253 0.40 -0.54 -12.67
N SER A 254 0.74 0.72 -12.37
CA SER A 254 -0.07 1.87 -12.74
C SER A 254 -0.19 2.03 -14.26
N LEU A 255 0.91 1.82 -14.99
CA LEU A 255 0.90 1.80 -16.45
C LEU A 255 0.10 0.62 -17.01
N ALA A 256 0.10 -0.53 -16.34
CA ALA A 256 -0.71 -1.67 -16.76
C ALA A 256 -2.22 -1.37 -16.70
N PHE A 257 -2.69 -0.48 -15.81
CA PHE A 257 -4.11 -0.08 -15.79
C PHE A 257 -4.55 0.67 -17.03
N ALA A 258 -3.63 1.29 -17.78
CA ALA A 258 -3.94 1.97 -19.04
C ALA A 258 -4.74 1.06 -19.99
N LEU A 259 -4.51 -0.26 -19.94
CA LEU A 259 -5.23 -1.27 -20.72
C LEU A 259 -6.76 -1.15 -20.62
N PHE A 260 -7.30 -0.74 -19.47
CA PHE A 260 -8.74 -0.61 -19.24
C PHE A 260 -9.32 0.71 -19.75
N PHE A 261 -8.48 1.71 -20.05
CA PHE A 261 -8.92 3.00 -20.58
C PHE A 261 -8.96 3.03 -22.11
N PHE A 262 -8.14 2.23 -22.78
CA PHE A 262 -8.12 2.16 -24.25
C PHE A 262 -9.20 1.25 -24.82
N GLU A 263 -9.52 1.46 -26.10
CA GLU A 263 -10.50 0.63 -26.78
C GLU A 263 -10.01 -0.83 -26.83
N PRO A 264 -10.85 -1.82 -26.45
CA PRO A 264 -10.43 -3.22 -26.41
C PRO A 264 -9.88 -3.74 -27.75
N LYS A 265 -10.34 -3.19 -28.88
CA LYS A 265 -9.84 -3.53 -30.22
C LYS A 265 -8.38 -3.15 -30.42
N ILE A 266 -7.92 -2.04 -29.84
CA ILE A 266 -6.51 -1.62 -29.88
C ILE A 266 -5.67 -2.62 -29.08
N ILE A 267 -6.11 -2.95 -27.86
CA ILE A 267 -5.41 -3.89 -26.98
C ILE A 267 -5.33 -5.28 -27.63
N GLN A 268 -6.43 -5.77 -28.20
CA GLN A 268 -6.49 -7.02 -28.93
C GLN A 268 -5.49 -7.04 -30.10
N LYS A 269 -5.44 -5.98 -30.92
CA LYS A 269 -4.52 -5.91 -32.07
C LYS A 269 -3.04 -5.83 -31.68
N ILE A 270 -2.72 -5.19 -30.56
CA ILE A 270 -1.33 -5.08 -30.10
C ILE A 270 -0.86 -6.40 -29.48
N PHE A 271 -1.61 -6.92 -28.51
CA PHE A 271 -1.14 -7.99 -27.63
C PHE A 271 -1.71 -9.39 -27.96
N LEU A 272 -2.90 -9.46 -28.57
CA LEU A 272 -3.64 -10.72 -28.78
C LEU A 272 -4.10 -10.87 -30.24
N LYS A 273 -3.20 -10.64 -31.21
CA LYS A 273 -3.49 -10.60 -32.66
C LYS A 273 -4.32 -11.78 -33.19
N LYS A 274 -4.13 -12.98 -32.63
CA LYS A 274 -4.81 -14.22 -33.04
C LYS A 274 -6.19 -14.41 -32.39
N LYS A 275 -6.58 -13.58 -31.42
CA LYS A 275 -7.87 -13.66 -30.74
C LYS A 275 -8.96 -13.02 -31.59
N PRO A 276 -10.13 -13.65 -31.82
CA PRO A 276 -11.24 -12.96 -32.47
C PRO A 276 -11.79 -11.85 -31.57
N PHE A 277 -12.17 -10.72 -32.19
CA PHE A 277 -12.70 -9.56 -31.49
C PHE A 277 -14.19 -9.73 -31.20
N TYR A 278 -14.60 -9.52 -29.95
CA TYR A 278 -16.01 -9.57 -29.56
C TYR A 278 -16.70 -8.22 -29.74
N SER A 279 -17.78 -8.17 -30.53
CA SER A 279 -18.52 -6.94 -30.84
C SER A 279 -20.04 -7.01 -30.56
N LEU A 280 -20.56 -8.16 -30.12
CA LEU A 280 -22.01 -8.40 -30.04
C LEU A 280 -22.72 -7.58 -28.94
N LYS A 281 -22.00 -7.17 -27.89
CA LYS A 281 -22.54 -6.36 -26.76
C LYS A 281 -23.78 -6.97 -26.11
N GLU A 282 -23.82 -8.28 -25.97
CA GLU A 282 -24.95 -8.98 -25.35
C GLU A 282 -25.06 -8.65 -23.87
N VAL A 283 -26.28 -8.68 -23.34
CA VAL A 283 -26.53 -8.43 -21.92
C VAL A 283 -26.82 -9.76 -21.24
N ILE A 284 -25.87 -10.26 -20.44
CA ILE A 284 -25.99 -11.55 -19.76
C ILE A 284 -26.02 -11.31 -18.26
N ILE A 285 -27.22 -11.38 -17.68
CA ILE A 285 -27.40 -11.14 -16.24
C ILE A 285 -27.11 -12.43 -15.47
N PRO A 286 -26.14 -12.44 -14.54
CA PRO A 286 -25.84 -13.63 -13.74
C PRO A 286 -26.96 -13.91 -12.74
N LYS A 287 -27.17 -15.20 -12.40
CA LYS A 287 -28.14 -15.60 -11.36
C LYS A 287 -27.84 -14.93 -10.01
N LEU A 288 -26.57 -14.81 -9.66
CA LEU A 288 -26.08 -14.20 -8.42
C LEU A 288 -25.86 -12.67 -8.53
N LYS A 289 -26.65 -11.96 -9.35
CA LYS A 289 -26.48 -10.50 -9.56
C LYS A 289 -26.59 -9.70 -8.27
N THR A 290 -27.58 -10.00 -7.44
CA THR A 290 -27.89 -9.23 -6.23
C THR A 290 -26.75 -9.33 -5.21
N PRO A 291 -26.30 -10.53 -4.80
CA PRO A 291 -25.16 -10.62 -3.89
C PRO A 291 -23.88 -10.03 -4.48
N LEU A 292 -23.64 -10.19 -5.80
CA LEU A 292 -22.49 -9.55 -6.45
C LEU A 292 -22.50 -8.03 -6.31
N VAL A 293 -23.63 -7.39 -6.62
CA VAL A 293 -23.78 -5.93 -6.51
C VAL A 293 -23.67 -5.47 -5.06
N CYS A 294 -24.27 -6.20 -4.11
CA CYS A 294 -24.16 -5.89 -2.68
C CYS A 294 -22.70 -5.94 -2.21
N VAL A 295 -21.96 -7.01 -2.52
CA VAL A 295 -20.55 -7.16 -2.12
C VAL A 295 -19.68 -6.06 -2.72
N ILE A 296 -19.83 -5.77 -4.02
CA ILE A 296 -19.08 -4.68 -4.68
C ILE A 296 -19.42 -3.32 -4.04
N SER A 297 -20.69 -3.09 -3.71
CA SER A 297 -21.13 -1.84 -3.08
C SER A 297 -20.54 -1.68 -1.67
N ILE A 298 -20.63 -2.72 -0.84
CA ILE A 298 -20.03 -2.73 0.50
C ILE A 298 -18.53 -2.50 0.41
N TYR A 299 -17.85 -3.20 -0.51
CA TYR A 299 -16.42 -3.02 -0.75
C TYR A 299 -16.06 -1.56 -1.03
N PHE A 300 -16.74 -0.91 -1.98
CA PHE A 300 -16.45 0.48 -2.32
C PHE A 300 -16.85 1.46 -1.23
N ILE A 301 -17.92 1.21 -0.48
CA ILE A 301 -18.28 2.01 0.70
C ILE A 301 -17.13 1.98 1.71
N VAL A 302 -16.59 0.80 2.01
CA VAL A 302 -15.42 0.67 2.90
C VAL A 302 -14.21 1.41 2.33
N GLN A 303 -13.92 1.26 1.03
CA GLN A 303 -12.79 1.94 0.38
C GLN A 303 -12.93 3.47 0.33
N MET A 304 -14.15 4.00 0.40
CA MET A 304 -14.41 5.43 0.51
C MET A 304 -14.35 5.92 1.96
N ILE A 305 -14.90 5.19 2.92
CA ILE A 305 -14.96 5.61 4.33
C ILE A 305 -13.60 5.47 5.02
N LEU A 306 -12.89 4.37 4.77
CA LEU A 306 -11.66 4.03 5.49
C LEU A 306 -10.59 5.14 5.39
N PRO A 307 -10.35 5.77 4.22
CA PRO A 307 -9.44 6.92 4.12
C PRO A 307 -9.88 8.17 4.88
N ILE A 308 -11.19 8.42 5.00
CA ILE A 308 -11.74 9.62 5.65
C ILE A 308 -11.65 9.53 7.18
N ARG A 309 -11.56 8.31 7.74
CA ARG A 309 -11.72 8.07 9.18
C ARG A 309 -10.85 8.94 10.10
N HIS A 310 -9.66 9.34 9.64
CA HIS A 310 -8.75 10.16 10.44
C HIS A 310 -9.32 11.56 10.73
N HIS A 311 -10.28 12.04 9.94
CA HIS A 311 -10.98 13.30 10.23
C HIS A 311 -11.90 13.22 11.46
N PHE A 312 -12.22 12.01 11.93
CA PHE A 312 -13.01 11.78 13.14
C PHE A 312 -12.13 11.41 14.35
N ILE A 313 -10.81 11.45 14.19
CA ILE A 313 -9.83 11.28 15.25
C ILE A 313 -9.23 12.67 15.54
N LEU A 314 -8.99 12.96 16.82
CA LEU A 314 -8.50 14.26 17.24
C LEU A 314 -7.06 14.51 16.72
N ASP A 315 -6.79 15.77 16.38
CA ASP A 315 -5.50 16.30 15.92
C ASP A 315 -5.07 15.88 14.49
N ASP A 316 -3.94 16.41 14.01
CA ASP A 316 -3.43 16.17 12.67
C ASP A 316 -2.83 14.76 12.52
N VAL A 317 -3.30 14.01 11.53
CA VAL A 317 -2.81 12.67 11.19
C VAL A 317 -1.32 12.62 10.82
N LEU A 318 -0.72 13.73 10.35
CA LEU A 318 0.71 13.82 10.12
C LEU A 318 1.51 13.85 11.44
N TRP A 319 0.87 14.29 12.53
CA TRP A 319 1.41 14.32 13.88
C TRP A 319 1.12 13.00 14.63
N THR A 320 -0.14 12.61 14.76
CA THR A 320 -0.56 11.46 15.58
C THR A 320 -0.36 10.10 14.91
N GLU A 321 -0.31 10.04 13.57
CA GLU A 321 -0.36 8.80 12.76
C GLU A 321 -1.68 8.00 12.89
N GLU A 322 -2.62 8.44 13.72
CA GLU A 322 -3.88 7.74 13.95
C GLU A 322 -4.75 7.84 12.71
N GLY A 323 -5.22 6.69 12.21
CA GLY A 323 -5.95 6.64 10.95
C GLY A 323 -5.09 6.75 9.68
N HIS A 324 -3.76 6.84 9.79
CA HIS A 324 -2.88 7.05 8.62
C HIS A 324 -2.79 5.84 7.67
N ARG A 325 -2.75 4.60 8.18
CA ARG A 325 -2.61 3.40 7.32
C ARG A 325 -3.91 3.12 6.53
N MET A 326 -3.83 2.47 5.38
CA MET A 326 -4.98 2.13 4.52
C MET A 326 -5.86 3.34 4.16
N SER A 327 -5.26 4.52 4.01
CA SER A 327 -5.97 5.77 3.74
C SER A 327 -5.53 6.48 2.46
N TRP A 328 -4.75 5.79 1.60
CA TRP A 328 -4.20 6.33 0.35
C TRP A 328 -3.34 7.60 0.53
N ARG A 329 -2.87 7.83 1.75
CA ARG A 329 -1.95 8.90 2.12
C ARG A 329 -0.53 8.51 1.76
N MET A 330 -0.15 8.76 0.50
CA MET A 330 1.14 8.34 -0.08
C MET A 330 2.17 9.47 -0.04
N MET A 331 3.32 9.18 0.58
CA MET A 331 4.50 10.06 0.54
C MET A 331 4.18 11.51 0.92
N LEU A 332 3.54 11.70 2.07
CA LEU A 332 3.05 13.03 2.47
C LEU A 332 3.95 13.76 3.45
N ARG A 333 4.82 13.06 4.20
CA ARG A 333 5.65 13.70 5.23
C ARG A 333 6.98 13.01 5.41
N ALA A 334 7.95 13.76 5.91
CA ALA A 334 9.15 13.24 6.52
C ALA A 334 9.01 13.40 8.03
N LYS A 335 9.24 12.32 8.79
CA LYS A 335 9.11 12.31 10.24
C LYS A 335 10.37 11.73 10.86
N SER A 336 11.01 12.48 11.74
CA SER A 336 12.15 12.04 12.55
C SER A 336 11.81 12.13 14.03
N GLY A 337 12.44 11.29 14.83
CA GLY A 337 12.15 11.20 16.25
C GLY A 337 13.37 10.80 17.05
N ILE A 338 13.42 11.28 18.29
CA ILE A 338 14.39 10.92 19.31
C ILE A 338 13.58 10.35 20.46
N ALA A 339 13.92 9.15 20.90
CA ALA A 339 13.16 8.39 21.86
C ALA A 339 14.09 7.73 22.88
N THR A 340 13.80 7.93 24.16
CA THR A 340 14.48 7.28 25.29
C THR A 340 13.44 6.54 26.12
N TYR A 341 13.50 5.21 26.08
CA TYR A 341 12.63 4.35 26.86
C TYR A 341 13.25 4.11 28.24
N ARG A 342 12.47 4.37 29.30
CA ARG A 342 12.82 4.01 30.68
C ARG A 342 11.86 2.94 31.19
N VAL A 343 12.41 1.88 31.78
CA VAL A 343 11.67 0.81 32.44
C VAL A 343 11.89 0.96 33.94
N GLU A 344 10.81 0.97 34.71
CA GLU A 344 10.83 1.11 36.16
C GLU A 344 10.26 -0.16 36.80
N ASN A 345 11.02 -0.79 37.69
CA ASN A 345 10.56 -1.96 38.43
C ASN A 345 9.64 -1.53 39.57
N LYS A 346 8.40 -2.04 39.59
CA LYS A 346 7.39 -1.62 40.59
C LYS A 346 7.68 -2.10 42.02
N ASN A 347 8.58 -3.07 42.18
CA ASN A 347 8.92 -3.63 43.49
C ASN A 347 10.20 -3.03 44.07
N THR A 348 11.14 -2.57 43.23
CA THR A 348 12.47 -2.12 43.67
C THR A 348 12.75 -0.65 43.37
N ASP A 349 11.86 0.02 42.64
CA ASP A 349 12.02 1.39 42.11
C ASP A 349 13.30 1.55 41.24
N GLU A 350 13.87 0.44 40.76
CA GLU A 350 15.03 0.46 39.88
C GLU A 350 14.63 0.96 38.49
N ILE A 351 15.37 1.95 37.98
CA ILE A 351 15.15 2.55 36.66
C ILE A 351 16.23 2.08 35.69
N ILE A 352 15.80 1.48 34.59
CA ILE A 352 16.66 0.97 33.52
C ILE A 352 16.36 1.74 32.23
N TYR A 353 17.40 2.32 31.62
CA TYR A 353 17.32 2.94 30.31
C TYR A 353 17.59 1.92 29.20
N ILE A 354 16.68 1.81 28.25
CA ILE A 354 16.76 0.80 27.18
C ILE A 354 17.61 1.30 26.03
N ASN A 355 18.66 0.54 25.71
CA ASN A 355 19.40 0.71 24.46
C ASN A 355 18.65 0.00 23.32
N LEU A 356 18.10 0.77 22.39
CA LEU A 356 17.29 0.24 21.29
C LEU A 356 18.06 -0.70 20.34
N ASN A 357 19.40 -0.62 20.29
CA ASN A 357 20.20 -1.51 19.45
C ASN A 357 20.16 -2.97 19.91
N ASP A 358 19.83 -3.20 21.18
CA ASP A 358 19.78 -4.54 21.76
C ASP A 358 18.45 -5.25 21.45
N PHE A 359 17.51 -4.57 20.77
CA PHE A 359 16.15 -5.05 20.52
C PHE A 359 15.64 -4.82 19.10
N LEU A 360 16.09 -3.74 18.43
CA LEU A 360 15.48 -3.23 17.21
C LEU A 360 16.51 -3.03 16.12
N THR A 361 16.14 -3.44 14.90
CA THR A 361 16.85 -3.02 13.70
C THR A 361 16.74 -1.50 13.49
N LYS A 362 17.67 -0.90 12.75
CA LYS A 362 17.65 0.56 12.44
C LYS A 362 16.30 1.05 11.89
N LYS A 363 15.63 0.25 11.05
CA LYS A 363 14.32 0.59 10.48
C LYS A 363 13.22 0.57 11.55
N GLN A 364 13.26 -0.40 12.44
CA GLN A 364 12.33 -0.52 13.56
C GLN A 364 12.52 0.62 14.56
N GLN A 365 13.76 0.98 14.89
CA GLN A 365 14.09 2.12 15.76
C GLN A 365 13.44 3.41 15.25
N GLN A 366 13.54 3.70 13.95
CA GLN A 366 12.89 4.86 13.35
C GLN A 366 11.38 4.88 13.62
N THR A 367 10.71 3.74 13.42
CA THR A 367 9.26 3.65 13.64
C THR A 367 8.86 3.65 15.11
N ALA A 368 9.65 3.00 15.97
CA ALA A 368 9.49 3.03 17.42
C ALA A 368 9.85 4.39 18.04
N SER A 369 10.42 5.31 17.27
CA SER A 369 10.69 6.69 17.73
C SER A 369 9.74 7.72 17.14
N THR A 370 8.78 7.32 16.29
CA THR A 370 7.95 8.28 15.53
C THR A 370 6.47 7.90 15.40
N LYS A 371 6.12 6.62 15.58
CA LYS A 371 4.75 6.14 15.37
C LYS A 371 4.15 5.65 16.70
N PRO A 372 3.13 6.33 17.25
CA PRO A 372 2.52 5.97 18.54
C PRO A 372 2.09 4.50 18.63
N ASP A 373 1.54 3.94 17.56
CA ASP A 373 1.10 2.54 17.55
C ASP A 373 2.25 1.52 17.60
N VAL A 374 3.45 1.91 17.14
CA VAL A 374 4.68 1.10 17.23
C VAL A 374 5.33 1.32 18.59
N ILE A 375 5.35 2.57 19.07
CA ILE A 375 5.82 2.95 20.39
C ILE A 375 5.12 2.13 21.47
N TRP A 376 3.79 2.09 21.43
CA TRP A 376 2.98 1.33 22.37
C TRP A 376 3.30 -0.18 22.28
N GLN A 377 3.37 -0.74 21.08
CA GLN A 377 3.73 -2.16 20.92
C GLN A 377 5.12 -2.48 21.48
N PHE A 378 6.09 -1.59 21.32
CA PHE A 378 7.42 -1.81 21.87
C PHE A 378 7.40 -1.76 23.41
N ALA A 379 6.61 -0.86 24.00
CA ALA A 379 6.41 -0.85 25.46
C ALA A 379 5.79 -2.16 25.96
N GLN A 380 4.80 -2.71 25.26
CA GLN A 380 4.22 -4.02 25.58
C GLN A 380 5.24 -5.16 25.43
N HIS A 381 6.10 -5.11 24.41
CA HIS A 381 7.17 -6.08 24.23
C HIS A 381 8.20 -6.04 25.38
N LEU A 382 8.59 -4.83 25.81
CA LEU A 382 9.48 -4.65 26.97
C LEU A 382 8.84 -5.22 28.23
N LYS A 383 7.58 -4.86 28.52
CA LYS A 383 6.83 -5.39 29.66
C LYS A 383 6.90 -6.91 29.72
N ASN A 384 6.51 -7.59 28.62
CA ASN A 384 6.51 -9.05 28.57
C ASN A 384 7.91 -9.64 28.79
N LYS A 385 8.96 -9.04 28.22
CA LYS A 385 10.34 -9.53 28.38
C LYS A 385 10.85 -9.42 29.83
N PHE A 386 10.43 -8.38 30.55
CA PHE A 386 10.76 -8.21 31.96
C PHE A 386 9.91 -9.13 32.85
N GLU A 387 8.63 -9.33 32.52
CA GLU A 387 7.74 -10.29 33.18
C GLU A 387 8.27 -11.74 33.04
N ASP A 388 8.81 -12.11 31.88
CA ASP A 388 9.46 -13.42 31.66
C ASP A 388 10.66 -13.66 32.60
N ASN A 389 11.28 -12.58 33.11
CA ASN A 389 12.36 -12.61 34.10
C ASN A 389 11.84 -12.42 35.55
N GLY A 390 10.53 -12.47 35.77
CA GLY A 390 9.89 -12.32 37.08
C GLY A 390 9.83 -10.88 37.59
N GLN A 391 9.97 -9.88 36.72
CA GLN A 391 9.93 -8.46 37.08
C GLN A 391 8.63 -7.82 36.58
N ASP A 392 7.84 -7.23 37.49
CA ASP A 392 6.69 -6.38 37.13
C ASP A 392 7.18 -4.94 36.94
N VAL A 393 6.97 -4.39 35.75
CA VAL A 393 7.56 -3.12 35.33
C VAL A 393 6.52 -2.15 34.75
N SER A 394 6.83 -0.87 34.87
CA SER A 394 6.21 0.24 34.14
C SER A 394 7.15 0.70 33.03
N VAL A 395 6.61 1.13 31.89
CA VAL A 395 7.41 1.60 30.75
C VAL A 395 7.00 3.02 30.38
N TYR A 396 7.94 3.94 30.48
CA TYR A 396 7.75 5.34 30.10
C TYR A 396 8.68 5.72 28.96
N LEU A 397 8.38 6.85 28.33
CA LEU A 397 9.08 7.29 27.13
C LEU A 397 9.20 8.81 27.08
N ASP A 398 10.43 9.31 27.01
CA ASP A 398 10.67 10.66 26.48
C ASP A 398 10.83 10.54 24.96
N CYS A 399 9.82 11.00 24.21
CA CYS A 399 9.82 10.97 22.75
C CYS A 399 9.48 12.34 22.19
N LYS A 400 10.41 12.86 21.39
CA LYS A 400 10.23 14.10 20.62
C LYS A 400 10.31 13.81 19.14
N ILE A 401 9.45 14.45 18.37
CA ILE A 401 9.42 14.30 16.91
C ILE A 401 9.53 15.63 16.18
N SER A 402 10.03 15.56 14.96
CA SER A 402 9.98 16.63 13.96
C SER A 402 9.17 16.12 12.76
N VAL A 403 8.21 16.93 12.32
CA VAL A 403 7.44 16.70 11.08
C VAL A 403 7.88 17.74 10.07
N ASN A 404 8.27 17.29 8.88
CA ASN A 404 8.70 18.13 7.75
C ASN A 404 9.78 19.18 8.11
N GLY A 405 10.71 18.82 9.02
CA GLY A 405 11.84 19.67 9.40
C GLY A 405 11.52 20.75 10.44
N ARG A 406 10.31 20.78 11.00
CA ARG A 406 9.94 21.69 12.10
C ARG A 406 10.71 21.34 13.39
N PRO A 407 10.83 22.26 14.37
CA PRO A 407 11.48 21.97 15.65
C PRO A 407 10.89 20.74 16.35
N TYR A 408 11.74 20.04 17.10
CA TYR A 408 11.32 18.88 17.87
C TYR A 408 10.32 19.27 18.96
N LYS A 409 9.21 18.55 19.03
CA LYS A 409 8.18 18.68 20.07
C LYS A 409 7.86 17.32 20.67
N THR A 410 7.52 17.29 21.95
CA THR A 410 7.17 16.06 22.67
C THR A 410 5.91 15.45 22.09
N LEU A 411 5.98 14.17 21.69
CA LEU A 411 4.85 13.43 21.11
C LEU A 411 4.07 12.66 22.17
N ILE A 412 4.77 12.10 23.17
CA ILE A 412 4.23 11.16 24.13
C ILE A 412 4.35 11.77 25.52
N ASN A 413 3.30 11.68 26.32
CA ASN A 413 3.34 12.11 27.72
C ASN A 413 4.38 11.26 28.49
N PRO A 414 5.49 11.85 28.98
CA PRO A 414 6.57 11.10 29.65
C PRO A 414 6.15 10.46 30.98
N GLU A 415 5.05 10.92 31.57
CA GLU A 415 4.52 10.41 32.84
C GLU A 415 3.48 9.31 32.65
N THR A 416 3.15 8.94 31.40
CA THR A 416 2.25 7.82 31.14
C THR A 416 3.01 6.51 31.12
N ASP A 417 2.59 5.57 31.95
CA ASP A 417 3.01 4.17 31.82
C ASP A 417 2.35 3.52 30.59
N LEU A 418 3.12 3.42 29.51
CA LEU A 418 2.68 2.84 28.24
C LEU A 418 2.43 1.32 28.35
N ALA A 419 2.92 0.66 29.40
CA ALA A 419 2.74 -0.76 29.65
C ALA A 419 1.35 -1.10 30.23
N SER A 420 0.65 -0.12 30.80
CA SER A 420 -0.69 -0.28 31.40
C SER A 420 -1.83 0.31 30.56
N VAL A 421 -1.55 1.26 29.65
CA VAL A 421 -2.59 1.83 28.78
C VAL A 421 -2.97 0.89 27.62
N GLN A 422 -4.23 0.98 27.19
CA GLN A 422 -4.73 0.25 26.03
C GLN A 422 -4.63 1.08 24.74
N TRP A 423 -4.37 0.41 23.62
CA TRP A 423 -4.44 1.02 22.29
C TRP A 423 -5.86 0.92 21.70
N ASN A 424 -6.37 2.03 21.13
CA ASN A 424 -7.61 2.03 20.37
C ASN A 424 -7.38 2.54 18.94
N ALA A 425 -7.61 1.70 17.94
CA ALA A 425 -7.36 2.06 16.54
C ALA A 425 -8.35 3.08 15.94
N TYR A 426 -9.46 3.38 16.63
CA TYR A 426 -10.55 4.22 16.16
C TYR A 426 -10.75 5.50 16.96
N LYS A 427 -9.97 5.71 18.02
CA LYS A 427 -10.08 6.87 18.90
C LYS A 427 -8.71 7.45 19.17
N HIS A 428 -8.68 8.73 19.49
CA HIS A 428 -7.46 9.40 19.90
C HIS A 428 -6.99 8.86 21.25
N SER A 429 -5.69 8.61 21.35
CA SER A 429 -5.05 8.16 22.57
C SER A 429 -4.56 9.36 23.39
N ASN A 430 -5.11 9.56 24.59
CA ASN A 430 -4.84 10.74 25.43
C ASN A 430 -3.37 10.94 25.85
N TRP A 431 -2.54 9.90 25.71
CA TRP A 431 -1.10 9.96 25.99
C TRP A 431 -0.27 10.45 24.79
N ILE A 432 -0.91 10.67 23.63
CA ILE A 432 -0.33 11.38 22.50
C ILE A 432 -0.60 12.86 22.71
N LEU A 433 0.46 13.64 22.91
CA LEU A 433 0.36 15.08 23.14
C LEU A 433 -0.03 15.82 21.84
N PRO A 434 -0.76 16.94 21.93
CA PRO A 434 -1.26 17.66 20.76
C PRO A 434 -0.15 18.33 19.94
N SER A 435 -0.38 18.47 18.64
CA SER A 435 0.55 19.08 17.68
C SER A 435 0.73 20.58 17.86
N LYS A 436 -0.29 21.24 18.42
CA LYS A 436 -0.29 22.66 18.79
C LYS A 436 -0.32 22.74 20.32
N GLU A 437 0.61 23.50 20.88
CA GLU A 437 0.50 23.97 22.26
C GLU A 437 -0.56 25.08 22.26
N GLU A 438 -1.47 25.07 23.23
CA GLU A 438 -2.49 26.12 23.41
C GLU A 438 -1.86 27.49 23.74
#